data_AF-A0A7C5SS93-F1
#
_entry.id   AF-A0A7C5SS93-F1
#
_cell.length_a   1.000
_cell.length_b   1.000
_cell.length_c   1.000
_cell.angle_alpha   90.00
_cell.angle_beta   90.00
_cell.angle_gamma   90.00
#
_symmetry.space_group_name_H-M   'P 1'
#
loop_
_entity.id
_entity.type
_entity.pdbx_description
1 polymer ?
#
loop_
_entity_poly.entity_id
_entity_poly.type
_entity_poly.pdbx_seq_one_letter_code
_entity_poly.pdbx_strand_id
1 'polypeptide(L)'
;EYRPEQCLHCEHPPCVPVCPTGASHQTEDGLVLVKAERCIACAACIAACPYDARFMNPAGYADKCTFCEHRIARGEDPACVETCPTGCRVFGDLDDPASPLHAWIAAAERVDVLRPEMGTAPKLLYLNTPSKRGLARQESEVES
;
A
#
# COMPACT_ATOMS: atom_id res chain seq x y z
N GLU A 1 5.60 19.98 1.36
CA GLU A 1 4.54 19.05 1.78
C GLU A 1 5.20 17.71 2.03
N TYR A 2 5.00 17.10 3.20
CA TYR A 2 5.59 15.81 3.55
C TYR A 2 4.49 14.76 3.50
N ARG A 3 4.60 13.83 2.55
CA ARG A 3 3.67 12.72 2.38
C ARG A 3 4.47 11.42 2.42
N PRO A 4 4.05 10.41 3.19
CA PRO A 4 4.63 9.08 3.11
C PRO A 4 4.50 8.49 1.70
N GLU A 5 5.63 8.25 1.04
CA GLU A 5 5.68 7.56 -0.25
C GLU A 5 6.21 6.14 -0.01
N GLN A 6 5.28 5.21 0.15
CA GLN A 6 5.55 3.78 0.34
C GLN A 6 4.63 2.97 -0.58
N CYS A 7 4.82 1.65 -0.62
CA CYS A 7 3.87 0.78 -1.31
C CYS A 7 2.48 0.95 -0.69
N LEU A 8 1.47 1.11 -1.55
CA LEU A 8 0.09 1.33 -1.12
C LEU A 8 -0.71 0.04 -0.94
N HIS A 9 -0.08 -1.12 -1.18
CA HIS A 9 -0.69 -2.46 -1.11
C HIS A 9 -2.08 -2.50 -1.77
N CYS A 10 -2.13 -1.97 -3.01
CA CYS A 10 -3.33 -1.77 -3.81
C CYS A 10 -4.19 -3.04 -3.92
N GLU A 11 -5.51 -2.87 -3.98
CA GLU A 11 -6.47 -3.95 -4.26
C GLU A 11 -6.34 -4.48 -5.69
N HIS A 12 -6.03 -3.60 -6.64
CA HIS A 12 -5.72 -3.97 -8.02
C HIS A 12 -4.26 -3.63 -8.34
N PRO A 13 -3.29 -4.43 -7.84
CA PRO A 13 -1.89 -4.11 -7.95
C PRO A 13 -1.36 -4.42 -9.35
N PRO A 14 -1.06 -3.43 -10.23
CA PRO A 14 -0.62 -3.69 -11.61
C PRO A 14 0.70 -4.46 -11.67
N CYS A 15 1.49 -4.36 -10.60
CA CYS A 15 2.76 -5.04 -10.43
C CYS A 15 2.66 -6.57 -10.20
N VAL A 16 1.48 -7.11 -9.90
CA VAL A 16 1.25 -8.57 -9.75
C VAL A 16 1.03 -9.25 -11.10
N PRO A 17 0.03 -8.89 -11.93
CA PRO A 17 -0.25 -9.59 -13.19
C PRO A 17 0.86 -9.45 -14.23
N VAL A 18 1.69 -8.40 -14.17
CA VAL A 18 2.84 -8.25 -15.09
C VAL A 18 4.01 -9.16 -14.74
N CYS A 19 4.00 -9.82 -13.58
CA CYS A 19 5.12 -10.64 -13.13
C CYS A 19 5.10 -12.01 -13.83
N PRO A 20 6.05 -12.31 -14.74
CA PRO A 20 5.99 -13.52 -15.55
C PRO A 20 6.27 -14.80 -14.76
N THR A 21 6.85 -14.69 -13.56
CA THR A 21 7.24 -15.83 -12.72
C THR A 21 6.34 -16.05 -11.51
N GLY A 22 5.35 -15.17 -11.29
CA GLY A 22 4.55 -15.15 -10.07
C GLY A 22 5.35 -14.82 -8.80
N ALA A 23 6.52 -14.18 -8.93
CA ALA A 23 7.28 -13.68 -7.79
C ALA A 23 6.52 -12.57 -7.05
N SER A 24 6.01 -11.59 -7.81
CA SER A 24 5.08 -10.59 -7.30
C SER A 24 3.71 -11.24 -7.14
N HIS A 25 3.14 -11.15 -5.95
CA HIS A 25 1.87 -11.78 -5.60
C HIS A 25 1.12 -10.97 -4.55
N GLN A 26 -0.16 -11.26 -4.36
CA GLN A 26 -0.98 -10.72 -3.29
C GLN A 26 -1.39 -11.87 -2.35
N THR A 27 -1.34 -11.65 -1.04
CA THR A 27 -1.82 -12.63 -0.05
C THR A 27 -3.33 -12.53 0.12
N GLU A 28 -3.92 -13.52 0.80
CA GLU A 28 -5.36 -13.49 1.16
C GLU A 28 -5.69 -12.26 2.02
N ASP A 29 -4.81 -11.90 2.96
CA ASP A 29 -4.92 -10.69 3.79
C ASP A 29 -4.60 -9.37 3.03
N GLY A 30 -4.55 -9.41 1.69
CA GLY A 30 -4.37 -8.22 0.86
C GLY A 30 -2.95 -7.67 0.77
N LEU A 31 -1.93 -8.32 1.34
CA LEU A 31 -0.55 -7.86 1.25
C LEU A 31 0.00 -8.15 -0.14
N VAL A 32 0.44 -7.12 -0.85
CA VAL A 32 1.24 -7.29 -2.06
C VAL A 32 2.68 -7.58 -1.63
N LEU A 33 3.32 -8.65 -2.11
CA LEU A 33 4.67 -9.12 -1.71
C LEU A 33 5.50 -9.58 -2.92
N VAL A 34 6.80 -9.83 -2.71
CA VAL A 34 7.70 -10.41 -3.72
C VAL A 34 8.46 -11.60 -3.13
N LYS A 35 8.39 -12.76 -3.79
CA LYS A 35 9.21 -13.94 -3.51
C LYS A 35 10.56 -13.82 -4.22
N ALA A 36 11.62 -13.52 -3.47
CA ALA A 36 12.95 -13.27 -4.01
C ALA A 36 13.46 -14.47 -4.84
N GLU A 37 13.21 -15.69 -4.37
CA GLU A 37 13.64 -16.94 -5.00
C GLU A 37 12.99 -17.25 -6.35
N ARG A 38 11.88 -16.56 -6.68
CA ARG A 38 11.19 -16.68 -7.98
C ARG A 38 11.45 -15.47 -8.88
N CYS A 39 12.09 -14.43 -8.37
CA CYS A 39 12.29 -13.19 -9.11
C CYS A 39 13.45 -13.34 -10.09
N ILE A 40 13.24 -12.93 -11.34
CA ILE A 40 14.26 -12.94 -12.40
C ILE A 40 14.80 -11.55 -12.74
N ALA A 41 14.60 -10.58 -11.84
CA ALA A 41 15.06 -9.19 -12.01
C ALA A 41 14.66 -8.47 -13.32
N CYS A 42 13.58 -8.89 -13.99
CA CYS A 42 13.15 -8.29 -15.26
C CYS A 42 12.63 -6.84 -15.17
N ALA A 43 12.48 -6.29 -13.95
CA ALA A 43 11.96 -4.94 -13.67
C ALA A 43 10.55 -4.61 -14.18
N ALA A 44 9.80 -5.54 -14.79
CA ALA A 44 8.43 -5.30 -15.28
C ALA A 44 7.49 -4.75 -14.19
N CYS A 45 7.56 -5.30 -12.98
CA CYS A 45 6.75 -4.84 -11.85
C CYS A 45 7.13 -3.43 -11.34
N ILE A 46 8.38 -3.00 -11.54
CA ILE A 46 8.86 -1.65 -11.20
C ILE A 46 8.25 -0.66 -12.21
N ALA A 47 8.42 -0.94 -13.51
CA ALA A 47 7.87 -0.10 -14.57
C ALA A 47 6.34 0.01 -14.53
N ALA A 48 5.65 -1.06 -14.11
CA ALA A 48 4.19 -1.07 -14.00
C ALA A 48 3.64 -0.32 -12.78
N CYS A 49 4.46 0.02 -11.78
CA CYS A 49 4.00 0.67 -10.56
C CYS A 49 3.86 2.18 -10.79
N PRO A 50 2.66 2.77 -10.72
CA PRO A 50 2.47 4.21 -10.96
C PRO A 50 2.91 5.09 -9.76
N TYR A 51 3.41 4.46 -8.69
CA TYR A 51 3.77 5.09 -7.42
C TYR A 51 5.27 5.04 -7.13
N ASP A 52 6.07 4.50 -8.04
CA ASP A 52 7.52 4.30 -7.85
C ASP A 52 7.87 3.56 -6.54
N ALA A 53 6.97 2.67 -6.11
CA ALA A 53 7.03 2.04 -4.78
C ALA A 53 7.84 0.73 -4.76
N ARG A 54 8.60 0.44 -5.81
CA ARG A 54 9.36 -0.79 -6.03
C ARG A 54 10.75 -0.44 -6.55
N PHE A 55 11.76 -1.16 -6.11
CA PHE A 55 13.15 -0.91 -6.48
C PHE A 55 13.88 -2.22 -6.73
N MET A 56 15.07 -2.13 -7.34
CA MET A 56 15.94 -3.28 -7.56
C MET A 56 16.83 -3.49 -6.33
N ASN A 57 16.70 -4.64 -5.68
CA ASN A 57 17.59 -5.00 -4.57
C ASN A 57 18.97 -5.42 -5.13
N PRO A 58 20.09 -5.01 -4.50
CA PRO A 58 21.43 -5.43 -4.89
C PRO A 58 21.64 -6.96 -4.97
N ALA A 59 20.84 -7.74 -4.24
CA ALA A 59 20.86 -9.20 -4.29
C ALA A 59 20.19 -9.80 -5.56
N GLY A 60 19.72 -8.96 -6.51
CA GLY A 60 19.24 -9.42 -7.80
C GLY A 60 17.75 -9.77 -7.85
N TYR A 61 16.91 -9.12 -7.04
CA TYR A 61 15.46 -9.30 -7.07
C TYR A 61 14.72 -7.97 -6.83
N ALA A 62 13.48 -7.84 -7.31
CA ALA A 62 12.68 -6.64 -7.11
C ALA A 62 12.13 -6.61 -5.67
N ASP A 63 12.26 -5.47 -5.00
CA ASP A 63 11.94 -5.33 -3.58
C ASP A 63 11.09 -4.08 -3.33
N LYS A 64 10.47 -4.01 -2.17
CA LYS A 64 9.50 -2.99 -1.79
C LYS A 64 9.12 -3.06 -0.31
N CYS A 65 8.38 -2.07 0.18
CA CYS A 65 7.71 -2.14 1.48
C CYS A 65 6.84 -3.39 1.58
N THR A 66 6.90 -4.09 2.72
CA THR A 66 6.15 -5.33 3.00
C THR A 66 5.04 -5.13 4.04
N PHE A 67 4.73 -3.89 4.40
CA PHE A 67 3.96 -3.56 5.62
C PHE A 67 4.48 -4.27 6.86
N CYS A 68 5.80 -4.52 6.91
CA CYS A 68 6.43 -5.26 7.98
C CYS A 68 5.72 -6.60 8.25
N GLU A 69 5.45 -7.38 7.19
CA GLU A 69 4.77 -8.68 7.26
C GLU A 69 5.24 -9.57 8.45
N HIS A 70 6.56 -9.70 8.66
CA HIS A 70 7.17 -10.36 9.82
C HIS A 70 6.78 -9.83 11.23
N ARG A 71 6.35 -8.57 11.34
CA ARG A 71 5.88 -7.93 12.58
C ARG A 71 4.39 -8.14 12.79
N ILE A 72 3.60 -7.87 11.77
CA ILE A 72 2.14 -8.05 11.83
C ILE A 72 1.78 -9.52 12.06
N ALA A 73 2.57 -10.47 11.55
CA ALA A 73 2.43 -11.90 11.84
C ALA A 73 2.63 -12.24 13.34
N ARG A 74 3.24 -11.35 14.12
CA ARG A 74 3.42 -11.46 15.58
C ARG A 74 2.47 -10.57 16.37
N GLY A 75 1.49 -9.94 15.70
CA GLY A 75 0.57 -8.98 16.31
C GLY A 75 1.20 -7.63 16.66
N GLU A 76 2.37 -7.32 16.09
CA GLU A 76 3.03 -6.02 16.26
C GLU A 76 2.65 -5.05 15.13
N ASP A 77 2.62 -3.75 15.43
CA ASP A 77 2.47 -2.72 14.41
C ASP A 77 3.67 -2.68 13.44
N PRO A 78 3.48 -2.23 12.19
CA PRO A 78 4.59 -1.92 11.31
C PRO A 78 5.55 -0.88 11.94
N ALA A 79 6.85 -1.01 11.68
CA ALA A 79 7.86 -0.15 12.28
C ALA A 79 7.62 1.34 12.02
N CYS A 80 7.11 1.68 10.83
CA CYS A 80 6.80 3.06 10.46
C CYS A 80 5.61 3.65 11.23
N VAL A 81 4.74 2.81 11.81
CA VAL A 81 3.60 3.20 12.64
C VAL A 81 4.06 3.37 14.08
N GLU A 82 4.70 2.35 14.63
CA GLU A 82 5.20 2.36 16.02
C GLU A 82 6.20 3.50 16.27
N THR A 83 7.15 3.73 15.36
CA THR A 83 8.16 4.76 15.56
C THR A 83 7.67 6.18 15.28
N CYS A 84 6.41 6.36 14.85
CA CYS A 84 5.89 7.65 14.40
C CYS A 84 5.82 8.64 15.58
N PRO A 85 6.68 9.68 15.63
CA PRO A 85 6.76 10.55 16.80
C PRO A 85 5.52 11.44 16.97
N THR A 86 4.82 11.71 15.87
CA THR A 86 3.60 12.53 15.86
C THR A 86 2.34 11.69 15.99
N GLY A 87 2.45 10.36 15.99
CA GLY A 87 1.30 9.45 15.96
C GLY A 87 0.39 9.65 14.74
N CYS A 88 0.88 10.16 13.61
CA CYS A 88 0.03 10.47 12.44
C CYS A 88 -0.27 9.26 11.54
N ARG A 89 0.12 8.05 11.97
CA ARG A 89 -0.08 6.81 11.24
C ARG A 89 -0.83 5.84 12.13
N VAL A 90 -1.83 5.20 11.55
CA VAL A 90 -2.55 4.07 12.13
C VAL A 90 -2.50 2.93 11.12
N PHE A 91 -2.43 1.70 11.61
CA PHE A 91 -2.45 0.50 10.80
C PHE A 91 -3.51 -0.45 11.34
N GLY A 92 -4.13 -1.22 10.46
CA GLY A 92 -5.18 -2.16 10.81
C GLY A 92 -5.85 -2.70 9.58
N ASP A 93 -6.80 -3.60 9.82
CA ASP A 93 -7.62 -4.20 8.78
C ASP A 93 -8.74 -3.21 8.37
N LEU A 94 -8.93 -3.06 7.05
CA LEU A 94 -10.01 -2.25 6.46
C LEU A 94 -11.33 -3.01 6.42
N ASP A 95 -11.31 -4.33 6.53
CA ASP A 95 -12.50 -5.19 6.51
C ASP A 95 -13.02 -5.50 7.92
N ASP A 96 -12.27 -5.14 8.99
CA ASP A 96 -12.70 -5.25 10.39
C ASP A 96 -13.21 -3.90 10.95
N PRO A 97 -14.52 -3.71 11.11
CA PRO A 97 -15.09 -2.46 11.66
C PRO A 97 -14.66 -2.14 13.10
N ALA A 98 -14.17 -3.14 13.85
CA ALA A 98 -13.67 -2.95 15.21
C ALA A 98 -12.20 -2.47 15.24
N SER A 99 -11.51 -2.49 14.10
CA SER A 99 -10.13 -2.03 13.96
C SER A 99 -9.99 -0.55 14.37
N PRO A 100 -8.93 -0.16 15.10
CA PRO A 100 -8.66 1.25 15.45
C PRO A 100 -8.64 2.18 14.23
N LEU A 101 -8.30 1.65 13.05
CA LEU A 101 -8.33 2.36 11.78
C LEU A 101 -9.71 2.94 11.44
N HIS A 102 -10.79 2.19 11.72
CA HIS A 102 -12.15 2.63 11.43
C HIS A 102 -12.56 3.86 12.24
N ALA A 103 -12.10 3.97 13.50
CA ALA A 103 -12.34 5.15 14.31
C ALA A 103 -11.69 6.40 13.70
N TRP A 104 -10.50 6.25 13.11
CA TRP A 104 -9.79 7.35 12.43
C TRP A 104 -10.48 7.77 11.14
N ILE A 105 -10.90 6.79 10.32
CA ILE A 105 -11.63 7.04 9.09
C ILE A 105 -12.97 7.74 9.39
N ALA A 106 -13.73 7.24 10.38
CA ALA A 106 -15.01 7.82 10.76
C ALA A 106 -14.90 9.25 11.32
N ALA A 107 -13.79 9.56 12.00
CA ALA A 107 -13.52 10.90 12.54
C ALA A 107 -12.94 11.87 11.49
N ALA A 108 -12.56 11.40 10.30
CA ALA A 108 -11.98 12.25 9.28
C ALA A 108 -13.05 13.04 8.52
N GLU A 109 -12.82 14.35 8.34
CA GLU A 109 -13.65 15.20 7.47
C GLU A 109 -13.45 14.84 5.99
N ARG A 110 -12.27 14.30 5.67
CA ARG A 110 -11.87 13.93 4.31
C ARG A 110 -10.97 12.71 4.31
N VAL A 111 -11.27 11.79 3.40
CA VAL A 111 -10.48 10.59 3.11
C VAL A 111 -10.12 10.62 1.63
N ASP A 112 -8.83 10.60 1.32
CA ASP A 112 -8.30 10.57 -0.04
C ASP A 112 -7.37 9.38 -0.25
N VAL A 113 -7.19 9.01 -1.51
CA VAL A 113 -6.15 8.08 -1.95
C VAL A 113 -5.23 8.74 -2.96
N LEU A 114 -4.06 8.13 -3.17
CA LEU A 114 -3.08 8.61 -4.12
C LEU A 114 -3.36 8.10 -5.52
N ARG A 115 -3.51 9.03 -6.46
CA ARG A 115 -3.72 8.83 -7.89
C ARG A 115 -4.88 7.85 -8.18
N PRO A 116 -6.12 8.16 -7.74
CA PRO A 116 -7.27 7.27 -7.97
C PRO A 116 -7.51 6.99 -9.45
N GLU A 117 -7.13 7.91 -10.34
CA GLU A 117 -7.27 7.76 -11.79
C GLU A 117 -6.41 6.64 -12.39
N MET A 118 -5.48 6.06 -11.61
CA MET A 118 -4.70 4.89 -12.02
C MET A 118 -5.48 3.56 -11.86
N GLY A 119 -6.67 3.57 -11.26
CA GLY A 119 -7.53 2.39 -11.13
C GLY A 119 -6.96 1.28 -10.25
N THR A 120 -6.00 1.57 -9.38
CA THR A 120 -5.36 0.54 -8.55
C THR A 120 -6.08 0.26 -7.24
N ALA A 121 -7.04 1.11 -6.83
CA ALA A 121 -7.70 1.07 -5.53
C ALA A 121 -6.70 0.91 -4.34
N PRO A 122 -5.93 1.96 -4.01
CA PRO A 122 -4.94 1.93 -2.94
C PRO A 122 -5.53 1.65 -1.55
N LYS A 123 -4.87 0.82 -0.73
CA LYS A 123 -5.28 0.55 0.66
C LYS A 123 -4.65 1.48 1.70
N LEU A 124 -3.81 2.42 1.25
CA LEU A 124 -3.26 3.47 2.10
C LEU A 124 -4.08 4.75 1.91
N LEU A 125 -4.75 5.15 2.99
CA LEU A 125 -5.64 6.31 3.02
C LEU A 125 -4.94 7.54 3.60
N TYR A 126 -5.27 8.71 3.06
CA TYR A 126 -4.82 10.01 3.56
C TYR A 126 -6.00 10.74 4.18
N LEU A 127 -5.90 11.01 5.48
CA LEU A 127 -6.96 11.66 6.25
C LEU A 127 -6.66 13.15 6.37
N ASN A 128 -7.68 13.99 6.17
CA ASN A 128 -7.66 15.45 6.38
C ASN A 128 -6.45 16.16 5.73
N THR A 129 -5.95 15.65 4.61
CA THR A 129 -4.71 16.11 3.99
C THR A 129 -5.01 17.20 2.95
N PRO A 130 -4.47 18.43 3.09
CA PRO A 130 -4.75 19.54 2.16
C PRO A 130 -4.02 19.43 0.81
N SER A 131 -3.30 18.34 0.56
CA SER A 131 -2.53 18.13 -0.67
C SER A 131 -3.42 18.11 -1.91
N LYS A 132 -3.05 18.91 -2.91
CA LYS A 132 -3.70 18.91 -4.22
C LYS A 132 -2.96 18.05 -5.26
N ARG A 133 -1.78 17.49 -4.93
CA ARG A 133 -0.94 16.77 -5.90
C ARG A 133 -1.26 15.28 -5.87
N GLY A 134 -2.28 14.90 -6.64
CA GLY A 134 -2.66 13.52 -6.89
C GLY A 134 -3.44 12.86 -5.76
N LEU A 135 -3.77 13.58 -4.68
CA LEU A 135 -4.76 13.09 -3.71
C LEU A 135 -6.15 13.53 -4.16
N ALA A 136 -7.05 12.55 -4.25
CA ALA A 136 -8.46 12.79 -4.47
C ALA A 136 -9.28 11.73 -3.73
N ARG A 137 -10.56 12.03 -3.49
CA ARG A 137 -11.48 11.06 -2.90
C ARG A 137 -11.51 9.85 -3.82
N GLN A 138 -11.41 8.66 -3.23
CA GLN A 138 -11.69 7.45 -3.98
C GLN A 138 -13.16 7.53 -4.36
N GLU A 139 -13.45 7.73 -5.65
CA GLU A 139 -14.81 7.57 -6.16
C GLU A 139 -15.18 6.12 -5.86
N SER A 140 -16.11 5.92 -4.94
CA SER A 140 -16.69 4.61 -4.75
C SER A 140 -17.36 4.26 -6.07
N GLU A 141 -17.05 3.11 -6.64
CA GLU A 141 -18.00 2.42 -7.51
C GLU A 141 -19.22 2.07 -6.65
N VAL A 142 -20.04 3.07 -6.36
CA VAL A 142 -21.46 2.95 -6.03
C VAL A 142 -22.17 3.40 -7.29
N GLU A 143 -22.04 2.60 -8.35
CA GLU A 143 -23.01 2.56 -9.43
C GLU A 143 -23.27 1.09 -9.80
N SER A 144 -24.53 0.72 -9.61
CA SER A 144 -25.25 -0.55 -9.88
C SER A 144 -25.03 -1.75 -8.96
#